data_AF-A0A952ILP3-F1
#
_entry.id   AF-A0A952ILP3-F1
#
_cell.length_a   1.000
_cell.length_b   1.000
_cell.length_c   1.000
_cell.angle_alpha   90.00
_cell.angle_beta   90.00
_cell.angle_gamma   90.00
#
_symmetry.space_group_name_H-M   'P 1'
#
loop_
_entity.id
_entity.type
_entity.pdbx_description
1 polymer ?
#
loop_
_entity_poly.entity_id
_entity_poly.type
_entity_poly.pdbx_seq_one_letter_code
_entity_poly.pdbx_strand_id
1 'polypeptide(L)'
;MTHNSLYRILLSTVLLIFLAACSSDSTNNVDETTDPVEQNPDEQNPDEQNPDEQNPDEQIIPEMPPELAQNARYRLTFTATWSVETHPDNFPPNPHFSGLIGGVHNEQVIFWESGQIASDGLEAVAETGAKTSFRNEVNAAIDDGRALALIDAGGVALSPGTVSTEFSVNRDYPEITVISMLAPSPDWFVGVRNLSLLNDSAEFVQMQTIDLNLYDSGTDSGISYTSGNSDTNPRDPVALFTSADSSLPFVDGMPVVGQFLIEKIE
;
A
#
# COMPACT_ATOMS: atom_id res chain seq x y z
N MET A 1 33.21 -3.46 -37.82
CA MET A 1 33.49 -4.85 -37.42
C MET A 1 32.47 -5.23 -36.37
N THR A 2 31.74 -6.31 -36.65
CA THR A 2 30.59 -6.86 -35.94
C THR A 2 31.00 -7.75 -34.76
N HIS A 3 30.20 -7.75 -33.68
CA HIS A 3 29.75 -8.89 -32.84
C HIS A 3 29.16 -8.30 -31.54
N ASN A 4 27.86 -8.33 -31.21
CA ASN A 4 26.86 -9.40 -31.10
C ASN A 4 27.21 -10.48 -30.04
N SER A 5 26.48 -10.50 -28.91
CA SER A 5 26.06 -11.68 -28.10
C SER A 5 25.49 -11.18 -26.75
N LEU A 6 24.18 -11.08 -26.56
CA LEU A 6 23.17 -12.09 -26.17
C LEU A 6 22.88 -12.15 -24.65
N TYR A 7 21.57 -11.97 -24.40
CA TYR A 7 20.78 -12.22 -23.20
C TYR A 7 21.17 -13.47 -22.39
N ARG A 8 21.11 -13.35 -21.04
CA ARG A 8 20.83 -14.48 -20.13
C ARG A 8 19.89 -14.06 -19.01
N ILE A 9 18.68 -14.60 -19.09
CA ILE A 9 17.62 -14.62 -18.08
C ILE A 9 17.99 -15.71 -17.06
N LEU A 10 17.96 -15.42 -15.76
CA LEU A 10 17.99 -16.43 -14.69
C LEU A 10 16.60 -16.50 -14.06
N LEU A 11 15.86 -17.58 -14.35
CA LEU A 11 14.67 -17.99 -13.63
C LEU A 11 15.11 -18.91 -12.49
N SER A 12 14.78 -18.57 -11.25
CA SER A 12 15.05 -19.40 -10.06
C SER A 12 13.74 -20.07 -9.63
N THR A 13 13.67 -21.39 -9.78
CA THR A 13 12.50 -22.21 -9.42
C THR A 13 12.67 -22.80 -8.02
N VAL A 14 11.68 -22.57 -7.16
CA VAL A 14 11.57 -23.14 -5.81
C VAL A 14 10.99 -24.56 -5.90
N LEU A 15 11.64 -25.53 -5.26
CA LEU A 15 11.22 -26.92 -5.16
C LEU A 15 10.73 -27.20 -3.73
N LEU A 16 9.43 -27.47 -3.56
CA LEU A 16 8.86 -27.98 -2.30
C LEU A 16 8.70 -29.51 -2.37
N ILE A 17 9.26 -30.21 -1.39
CA ILE A 17 9.16 -31.66 -1.21
C ILE A 17 8.05 -31.95 -0.20
N PHE A 18 7.03 -32.73 -0.59
CA PHE A 18 6.07 -33.33 0.34
C PHE A 18 6.48 -34.78 0.65
N LEU A 19 6.60 -35.12 1.94
CA LEU A 19 6.71 -36.49 2.42
C LEU A 19 5.33 -37.15 2.47
N ALA A 20 5.20 -38.33 1.87
CA ALA A 20 4.10 -39.26 2.12
C ALA A 20 4.65 -40.49 2.88
N ALA A 21 4.02 -40.83 4.01
CA ALA A 21 4.32 -42.01 4.79
C ALA A 21 3.37 -43.15 4.40
N CYS A 22 3.95 -44.30 4.05
CA CYS A 22 3.26 -45.58 3.89
C CYS A 22 2.87 -46.17 5.26
N SER A 23 1.76 -46.91 5.33
CA SER A 23 1.72 -48.16 6.08
C SER A 23 0.65 -49.10 5.53
N SER A 24 1.04 -50.37 5.45
CA SER A 24 0.41 -51.48 4.76
C SER A 24 -0.38 -52.39 5.69
N ASP A 25 -1.55 -52.81 5.19
CA ASP A 25 -2.07 -54.19 5.06
C ASP A 25 -1.73 -55.25 6.12
N SER A 26 -2.79 -55.92 6.63
CA SER A 26 -2.71 -57.29 7.14
C SER A 26 -4.07 -57.97 7.05
N THR A 27 -4.14 -58.95 6.15
CA THR A 27 -5.19 -59.94 5.98
C THR A 27 -5.12 -61.01 7.08
N ASN A 28 -6.26 -61.63 7.44
CA ASN A 28 -6.26 -63.04 7.85
C ASN A 28 -7.64 -63.72 7.73
N ASN A 29 -7.53 -65.00 7.40
CA ASN A 29 -8.51 -65.95 6.88
C ASN A 29 -9.60 -66.45 7.85
N VAL A 30 -10.78 -66.68 7.25
CA VAL A 30 -11.69 -67.85 7.29
C VAL A 30 -11.47 -68.94 8.35
N ASP A 31 -12.55 -69.27 9.08
CA ASP A 31 -12.84 -70.64 9.52
C ASP A 31 -14.35 -70.94 9.42
N GLU A 32 -14.64 -72.18 9.05
CA GLU A 32 -15.91 -72.75 8.60
C GLU A 32 -16.51 -73.60 9.73
N THR A 33 -17.86 -73.67 9.83
CA THR A 33 -18.69 -74.89 10.11
C THR A 33 -20.02 -74.56 10.80
N THR A 34 -21.14 -74.92 10.17
CA THR A 34 -22.16 -75.90 10.64
C THR A 34 -23.55 -75.65 10.02
N ASP A 35 -23.96 -76.63 9.20
CA ASP A 35 -25.28 -77.23 8.96
C ASP A 35 -26.56 -76.45 8.54
N PRO A 36 -27.51 -77.13 7.84
CA PRO A 36 -28.42 -76.50 6.89
C PRO A 36 -29.93 -76.59 7.22
N VAL A 37 -30.67 -75.63 6.63
CA VAL A 37 -32.09 -75.65 6.18
C VAL A 37 -33.19 -75.76 7.26
N GLU A 38 -34.04 -74.71 7.37
CA GLU A 38 -35.47 -74.79 7.05
C GLU A 38 -36.19 -73.41 7.06
N GLN A 39 -37.20 -73.26 6.17
CA GLN A 39 -38.32 -72.27 6.16
C GLN A 39 -37.97 -70.86 5.61
N ASN A 40 -38.74 -70.17 4.76
CA ASN A 40 -40.03 -70.33 4.07
C ASN A 40 -40.07 -69.20 2.99
N PRO A 41 -40.68 -69.34 1.80
CA PRO A 41 -40.79 -68.25 0.84
C PRO A 41 -42.05 -67.44 1.18
N ASP A 42 -41.89 -66.19 1.62
CA ASP A 42 -42.83 -65.07 1.46
C ASP A 42 -42.47 -63.96 2.45
N GLU A 43 -41.50 -63.12 2.11
CA GLU A 43 -41.41 -61.76 2.64
C GLU A 43 -40.80 -60.89 1.54
N GLN A 44 -41.67 -60.23 0.78
CA GLN A 44 -41.25 -59.10 -0.04
C GLN A 44 -40.80 -57.99 0.90
N ASN A 45 -39.49 -57.75 0.92
CA ASN A 45 -38.87 -56.59 1.55
C ASN A 45 -39.38 -55.31 0.86
N PRO A 46 -40.05 -54.37 1.55
CA PRO A 46 -40.50 -53.12 0.94
C PRO A 46 -39.38 -52.06 0.81
N ASP A 47 -38.18 -52.30 1.31
CA ASP A 47 -37.15 -51.26 1.45
C ASP A 47 -36.08 -51.30 0.34
N GLU A 48 -36.48 -51.39 -0.93
CA GLU A 48 -35.67 -50.80 -2.00
C GLU A 48 -36.04 -49.31 -2.10
N GLN A 49 -35.43 -48.51 -1.23
CA GLN A 49 -35.38 -47.06 -1.46
C GLN A 49 -34.59 -46.82 -2.74
N ASN A 50 -35.31 -46.35 -3.76
CA ASN A 50 -34.76 -45.86 -5.01
C ASN A 50 -33.70 -44.78 -4.73
N PRO A 51 -32.44 -44.91 -5.19
CA PRO A 51 -31.40 -43.92 -4.95
C PRO A 51 -31.65 -42.55 -5.59
N ASP A 52 -32.68 -42.43 -6.44
CA ASP A 52 -32.92 -41.27 -7.31
C ASP A 52 -34.09 -40.35 -6.87
N GLU A 53 -34.66 -40.50 -5.67
CA GLU A 53 -35.55 -39.46 -5.13
C GLU A 53 -34.73 -38.28 -4.59
N GLN A 54 -34.23 -37.45 -5.50
CA GLN A 54 -33.79 -36.10 -5.16
C GLN A 54 -34.98 -35.34 -4.59
N ASN A 55 -34.86 -34.92 -3.33
CA ASN A 55 -35.82 -34.04 -2.66
C ASN A 55 -36.09 -32.80 -3.52
N PRO A 56 -37.30 -32.61 -4.07
CA PRO A 56 -37.59 -31.48 -4.96
C PRO A 56 -37.52 -30.10 -4.27
N ASP A 57 -37.46 -30.09 -2.93
CA ASP A 57 -37.55 -28.89 -2.10
C ASP A 57 -36.21 -28.44 -1.48
N GLU A 58 -35.08 -29.08 -1.81
CA GLU A 58 -33.77 -28.51 -1.46
C GLU A 58 -33.42 -27.38 -2.45
N GLN A 59 -34.13 -26.26 -2.30
CA GLN A 59 -33.75 -25.02 -2.98
C GLN A 59 -32.38 -24.60 -2.47
N ILE A 60 -31.36 -24.76 -3.30
CA ILE A 60 -30.05 -24.15 -3.11
C ILE A 60 -30.28 -22.65 -3.03
N ILE A 61 -30.33 -22.11 -1.82
CA ILE A 61 -30.32 -20.67 -1.60
C ILE A 61 -28.97 -20.20 -2.14
N PRO A 62 -28.92 -19.36 -3.19
CA PRO A 62 -27.65 -18.86 -3.66
C PRO A 62 -26.99 -18.13 -2.49
N GLU A 63 -25.81 -18.59 -2.10
CA GLU A 63 -25.01 -17.94 -1.07
C GLU A 63 -24.80 -16.49 -1.52
N MET A 64 -25.44 -15.54 -0.82
CA MET A 64 -25.29 -14.13 -1.14
C MET A 64 -23.81 -13.79 -1.02
N PRO A 65 -23.21 -13.07 -2.00
CA PRO A 65 -21.82 -12.66 -1.90
C PRO A 65 -21.58 -12.01 -0.54
N PRO A 66 -20.45 -12.30 0.12
CA PRO A 66 -20.14 -11.68 1.42
C PRO A 66 -20.26 -10.16 1.29
N GLU A 67 -20.97 -9.54 2.22
CA GLU A 67 -21.12 -8.09 2.25
C GLU A 67 -19.73 -7.45 2.38
N LEU A 68 -19.44 -6.49 1.51
CA LEU A 68 -18.17 -5.78 1.53
C LEU A 68 -18.01 -4.99 2.85
N ALA A 69 -16.80 -4.99 3.40
CA ALA A 69 -16.48 -4.18 4.56
C ALA A 69 -16.73 -2.68 4.27
N GLN A 70 -17.37 -2.00 5.22
CA GLN A 70 -17.71 -0.57 5.12
C GLN A 70 -16.59 0.34 5.61
N ASN A 71 -15.78 -0.14 6.55
CA ASN A 71 -14.66 0.59 7.13
C ASN A 71 -13.42 -0.30 7.18
N ALA A 72 -12.26 0.32 7.26
CA ALA A 72 -11.00 -0.34 7.53
C ALA A 72 -10.08 0.58 8.33
N ARG A 73 -9.20 0.00 9.15
CA ARG A 73 -8.13 0.72 9.83
C ARG A 73 -6.79 0.30 9.24
N TYR A 74 -5.93 1.28 9.00
CA TYR A 74 -4.63 1.09 8.41
C TYR A 74 -3.53 1.62 9.32
N ARG A 75 -2.35 1.03 9.18
CA ARG A 75 -1.08 1.60 9.65
C ARG A 75 -0.27 2.01 8.44
N LEU A 76 0.17 3.27 8.41
CA LEU A 76 1.20 3.74 7.50
C LEU A 76 2.53 3.77 8.26
N THR A 77 3.53 3.10 7.70
CA THR A 77 4.91 3.12 8.18
C THR A 77 5.78 3.78 7.12
N PHE A 78 6.39 4.91 7.47
CA PHE A 78 7.38 5.58 6.64
C PHE A 78 8.78 5.12 7.04
N THR A 79 9.48 4.46 6.12
CA THR A 79 10.90 4.11 6.25
C THR A 79 11.72 5.03 5.35
N ALA A 80 12.43 5.98 5.93
CA ALA A 80 13.38 6.84 5.23
C ALA A 80 14.71 6.11 4.99
N THR A 81 15.20 6.17 3.75
CA THR A 81 16.45 5.53 3.28
C THR A 81 17.48 6.53 2.76
N TRP A 82 17.15 7.82 2.79
CA TRP A 82 18.05 8.91 2.40
C TRP A 82 19.27 8.98 3.33
N SER A 83 20.46 8.69 2.78
CA SER A 83 21.73 8.64 3.49
C SER A 83 22.89 9.04 2.57
N VAL A 84 24.08 9.24 3.14
CA VAL A 84 25.29 9.55 2.36
C VAL A 84 25.69 8.38 1.44
N GLU A 85 25.32 7.15 1.78
CA GLU A 85 25.56 5.97 0.94
C GLU A 85 24.61 5.91 -0.26
N THR A 86 23.36 6.33 -0.10
CA THR A 86 22.35 6.30 -1.17
C THR A 86 22.37 7.57 -2.02
N HIS A 87 22.75 8.71 -1.43
CA HIS A 87 22.75 10.04 -2.05
C HIS A 87 24.03 10.83 -1.66
N PRO A 88 25.21 10.41 -2.13
CA PRO A 88 26.49 10.94 -1.64
C PRO A 88 26.75 12.40 -2.01
N ASP A 89 26.17 12.89 -3.10
CA ASP A 89 26.46 14.21 -3.64
C ASP A 89 25.85 15.31 -2.77
N ASN A 90 26.72 16.19 -2.25
CA ASN A 90 26.35 17.31 -1.38
C ASN A 90 25.49 16.91 -0.16
N PHE A 91 25.60 15.67 0.32
CA PHE A 91 24.77 15.16 1.40
C PHE A 91 24.84 16.07 2.65
N PRO A 92 23.70 16.54 3.17
CA PRO A 92 23.69 17.57 4.20
C PRO A 92 23.90 17.01 5.62
N PRO A 93 24.31 17.86 6.58
CA PRO A 93 24.28 17.50 7.98
C PRO A 93 22.83 17.44 8.51
N ASN A 94 22.59 16.60 9.51
CA ASN A 94 21.28 16.41 10.15
C ASN A 94 20.13 16.11 9.15
N PRO A 95 20.29 15.11 8.25
CA PRO A 95 19.25 14.72 7.31
C PRO A 95 18.03 14.21 8.08
N HIS A 96 16.85 14.72 7.80
CA HIS A 96 15.61 14.35 8.49
C HIS A 96 14.38 14.55 7.60
N PHE A 97 13.25 14.07 8.08
CA PHE A 97 11.95 14.33 7.48
C PHE A 97 11.02 14.96 8.51
N SER A 98 10.27 15.98 8.08
CA SER A 98 9.28 16.63 8.94
C SER A 98 8.15 15.67 9.37
N GLY A 99 7.27 16.15 10.25
CA GLY A 99 6.09 15.37 10.63
C GLY A 99 5.21 15.04 9.43
N LEU A 100 4.72 13.80 9.37
CA LEU A 100 3.72 13.42 8.36
C LEU A 100 2.45 14.25 8.56
N ILE A 101 1.90 14.76 7.48
CA ILE A 101 0.63 15.49 7.46
C ILE A 101 -0.17 15.13 6.21
N GLY A 102 -1.48 15.03 6.34
CA GLY A 102 -2.33 14.48 5.30
C GLY A 102 -3.79 14.42 5.67
N GLY A 103 -4.59 13.78 4.82
CA GLY A 103 -6.01 13.55 5.07
C GLY A 103 -6.50 12.25 4.47
N VAL A 104 -7.56 11.72 5.05
CA VAL A 104 -8.42 10.67 4.49
C VAL A 104 -9.57 11.38 3.76
N HIS A 105 -9.76 11.13 2.48
CA HIS A 105 -10.67 11.91 1.65
C HIS A 105 -11.30 11.11 0.51
N ASN A 106 -12.20 11.76 -0.22
CA ASN A 106 -12.79 11.25 -1.45
C ASN A 106 -12.11 11.88 -2.68
N GLU A 107 -12.51 11.43 -3.87
CA GLU A 107 -11.94 11.87 -5.15
C GLU A 107 -12.12 13.37 -5.46
N GLN A 108 -12.95 14.09 -4.71
CA GLN A 108 -13.21 15.52 -4.91
C GLN A 108 -12.12 16.41 -4.31
N VAL A 109 -11.13 15.83 -3.63
CA VAL A 109 -10.02 16.57 -3.01
C VAL A 109 -8.73 16.27 -3.76
N ILE A 110 -8.01 17.34 -4.12
CA ILE A 110 -6.63 17.27 -4.59
C ILE A 110 -5.84 18.25 -3.72
N PHE A 111 -5.09 17.74 -2.74
CA PHE A 111 -4.26 18.59 -1.87
C PHE A 111 -2.97 19.03 -2.56
N TRP A 112 -2.44 18.23 -3.47
CA TRP A 112 -1.30 18.58 -4.31
C TRP A 112 -1.28 17.71 -5.57
N GLU A 113 -0.70 18.21 -6.65
CA GLU A 113 -0.51 17.46 -7.88
C GLU A 113 0.68 18.02 -8.67
N SER A 114 1.47 17.13 -9.27
CA SER A 114 2.56 17.53 -10.15
C SER A 114 2.03 18.35 -11.33
N GLY A 115 2.67 19.48 -11.62
CA GLY A 115 2.24 20.44 -12.63
C GLY A 115 1.18 21.44 -12.16
N GLN A 116 0.76 21.40 -10.89
CA GLN A 116 -0.10 22.41 -10.27
C GLN A 116 0.70 23.32 -9.33
N ILE A 117 0.17 24.52 -9.05
CA ILE A 117 0.78 25.46 -8.10
C ILE A 117 0.54 24.97 -6.66
N ALA A 118 1.59 25.00 -5.83
CA ALA A 118 1.50 24.65 -4.42
C ALA A 118 0.52 25.57 -3.65
N SER A 119 -0.25 24.97 -2.75
CA SER A 119 -1.02 25.71 -1.76
C SER A 119 -0.10 26.33 -0.70
N ASP A 120 -0.60 27.29 0.07
CA ASP A 120 0.13 27.85 1.21
C ASP A 120 0.42 26.77 2.27
N GLY A 121 -0.44 25.76 2.37
CA GLY A 121 -0.23 24.57 3.19
C GLY A 121 0.94 23.73 2.71
N LEU A 122 1.02 23.45 1.40
CA LEU A 122 2.11 22.67 0.83
C LEU A 122 3.44 23.41 0.95
N GLU A 123 3.49 24.69 0.61
CA GLU A 123 4.67 25.56 0.77
C GLU A 123 5.20 25.50 2.21
N ALA A 124 4.31 25.76 3.19
CA ALA A 124 4.71 25.78 4.60
C ALA A 124 5.26 24.43 5.07
N VAL A 125 4.71 23.31 4.57
CA VAL A 125 5.26 21.98 4.85
C VAL A 125 6.62 21.83 4.17
N ALA A 126 6.72 22.09 2.87
CA ALA A 126 7.90 21.82 2.06
C ALA A 126 9.13 22.66 2.46
N GLU A 127 8.95 23.91 2.89
CA GLU A 127 10.06 24.79 3.27
C GLU A 127 10.47 24.68 4.75
N THR A 128 9.50 24.42 5.65
CA THR A 128 9.75 24.53 7.10
C THR A 128 9.24 23.35 7.93
N GLY A 129 8.53 22.41 7.32
CA GLY A 129 7.83 21.33 8.01
C GLY A 129 6.64 21.81 8.83
N ALA A 130 6.18 23.05 8.63
CA ALA A 130 5.08 23.64 9.39
C ALA A 130 3.72 23.11 8.92
N LYS A 131 3.03 22.38 9.80
CA LYS A 131 1.78 21.68 9.47
C LYS A 131 0.50 22.53 9.59
N THR A 132 0.60 23.76 10.10
CA THR A 132 -0.60 24.54 10.51
C THR A 132 -1.49 24.87 9.31
N SER A 133 -0.93 25.43 8.24
CA SER A 133 -1.70 25.82 7.05
C SER A 133 -2.30 24.59 6.35
N PHE A 134 -1.51 23.53 6.16
CA PHE A 134 -2.01 22.28 5.55
C PHE A 134 -3.12 21.62 6.39
N ARG A 135 -2.99 21.63 7.73
CA ARG A 135 -4.06 21.15 8.62
C ARG A 135 -5.36 21.92 8.44
N ASN A 136 -5.28 23.24 8.23
CA ASN A 136 -6.47 24.05 7.96
C ASN A 136 -7.11 23.70 6.61
N GLU A 137 -6.31 23.41 5.58
CA GLU A 137 -6.80 22.94 4.27
C GLU A 137 -7.53 21.59 4.39
N VAL A 138 -6.97 20.64 5.15
CA VAL A 138 -7.63 19.36 5.43
C VAL A 138 -8.93 19.56 6.21
N ASN A 139 -8.92 20.38 7.26
CA ASN A 139 -10.13 20.66 8.05
C ASN A 139 -11.22 21.34 7.21
N ALA A 140 -10.87 22.25 6.29
CA ALA A 140 -11.83 22.84 5.38
C ALA A 140 -12.45 21.79 4.44
N ALA A 141 -11.68 20.81 3.97
CA ALA A 141 -12.22 19.70 3.19
C ALA A 141 -13.14 18.79 4.02
N ILE A 142 -12.88 18.64 5.33
CA ILE A 142 -13.77 17.91 6.25
C ILE A 142 -15.09 18.67 6.43
N ASP A 143 -15.02 19.98 6.70
CA ASP A 143 -16.20 20.83 6.86
C ASP A 143 -17.09 20.86 5.60
N ASP A 144 -16.47 20.74 4.42
CA ASP A 144 -17.16 20.65 3.13
C ASP A 144 -17.68 19.24 2.79
N GLY A 145 -17.47 18.23 3.66
CA GLY A 145 -17.89 16.85 3.42
C GLY A 145 -17.12 16.14 2.29
N ARG A 146 -15.89 16.57 2.01
CA ARG A 146 -14.99 15.97 1.00
C ARG A 146 -13.83 15.19 1.63
N ALA A 147 -13.58 15.37 2.91
CA ALA A 147 -12.64 14.59 3.69
C ALA A 147 -13.27 14.04 4.98
N LEU A 148 -12.71 12.93 5.48
CA LEU A 148 -13.16 12.24 6.69
C LEU A 148 -12.34 12.63 7.91
N ALA A 149 -11.01 12.66 7.77
CA ALA A 149 -10.10 12.78 8.91
C ALA A 149 -8.75 13.37 8.53
N LEU A 150 -8.11 14.01 9.51
CA LEU A 150 -6.72 14.44 9.46
C LEU A 150 -5.77 13.26 9.73
N ILE A 151 -4.69 13.15 8.96
CA ILE A 151 -3.54 12.31 9.28
C ILE A 151 -2.43 13.24 9.77
N ASP A 152 -2.02 13.11 11.02
CA ASP A 152 -1.04 14.00 11.65
C ASP A 152 -0.14 13.21 12.60
N ALA A 153 1.15 13.11 12.25
CA ALA A 153 2.09 12.31 13.01
C ALA A 153 3.46 12.97 13.16
N GLY A 154 4.33 12.29 13.90
CA GLY A 154 5.75 12.62 13.97
C GLY A 154 6.46 12.45 12.63
N GLY A 155 7.71 12.87 12.58
CA GLY A 155 8.59 12.71 11.43
C GLY A 155 9.73 11.74 11.73
N VAL A 156 10.65 11.60 10.77
CA VAL A 156 11.91 10.88 10.98
C VAL A 156 12.95 11.88 11.43
N ALA A 157 13.27 11.90 12.73
CA ALA A 157 14.15 12.90 13.32
C ALA A 157 15.61 12.85 12.81
N LEU A 158 16.06 11.69 12.36
CA LEU A 158 17.34 11.49 11.68
C LEU A 158 17.16 10.40 10.62
N SER A 159 17.55 10.67 9.38
CA SER A 159 17.51 9.73 8.27
C SER A 159 18.87 9.01 8.12
N PRO A 160 18.89 7.69 7.86
CA PRO A 160 17.75 6.77 7.78
C PRO A 160 17.00 6.54 9.09
N GLY A 161 15.71 6.25 9.02
CA GLY A 161 14.87 6.00 10.19
C GLY A 161 13.41 5.70 9.83
N THR A 162 12.60 5.41 10.84
CA THR A 162 11.20 5.01 10.63
C THR A 162 10.25 5.77 11.56
N VAL A 163 9.06 6.10 11.06
CA VAL A 163 7.92 6.59 11.84
C VAL A 163 6.64 5.94 11.35
N SER A 164 5.63 5.78 12.21
CA SER A 164 4.35 5.22 11.82
C SER A 164 3.18 6.00 12.40
N THR A 165 2.03 5.85 11.76
CA THR A 165 0.75 6.39 12.21
C THR A 165 -0.38 5.46 11.79
N GLU A 166 -1.53 5.58 12.44
CA GLU A 166 -2.73 4.80 12.13
C GLU A 166 -3.88 5.74 11.79
N PHE A 167 -4.74 5.31 10.88
CA PHE A 167 -5.92 6.05 10.46
C PHE A 167 -7.02 5.08 10.01
N SER A 168 -8.25 5.58 9.97
CA SER A 168 -9.41 4.82 9.51
C SER A 168 -9.95 5.42 8.22
N VAL A 169 -10.40 4.55 7.33
CA VAL A 169 -11.07 4.89 6.07
C VAL A 169 -12.44 4.23 6.02
N ASN A 170 -13.31 4.76 5.16
CA ASN A 170 -14.57 4.12 4.81
C ASN A 170 -14.77 4.19 3.29
N ARG A 171 -15.87 3.63 2.79
CA ARG A 171 -16.13 3.56 1.34
C ARG A 171 -16.44 4.92 0.71
N ASP A 172 -16.89 5.89 1.50
CA ASP A 172 -17.17 7.25 1.03
C ASP A 172 -15.88 8.09 0.90
N TYR A 173 -14.87 7.77 1.72
CA TYR A 173 -13.56 8.43 1.75
C TYR A 173 -12.42 7.38 1.70
N PRO A 174 -12.24 6.69 0.57
CA PRO A 174 -11.31 5.57 0.46
C PRO A 174 -9.87 5.99 0.14
N GLU A 175 -9.63 7.28 -0.11
CA GLU A 175 -8.33 7.80 -0.55
C GLU A 175 -7.57 8.45 0.60
N ILE A 176 -6.24 8.43 0.50
CA ILE A 176 -5.37 9.22 1.36
C ILE A 176 -4.43 10.11 0.57
N THR A 177 -4.08 11.23 1.18
CA THR A 177 -2.93 12.05 0.81
C THR A 177 -2.07 12.23 2.04
N VAL A 178 -0.76 12.00 1.95
CA VAL A 178 0.20 12.18 3.04
C VAL A 178 1.51 12.73 2.48
N ILE A 179 2.03 13.79 3.07
CA ILE A 179 3.27 14.45 2.69
C ILE A 179 4.22 14.64 3.87
N SER A 180 5.51 14.82 3.58
CA SER A 180 6.53 15.28 4.52
C SER A 180 7.69 15.96 3.77
N MET A 181 8.19 17.06 4.32
CA MET A 181 9.43 17.71 3.89
C MET A 181 10.64 16.78 4.06
N LEU A 182 11.53 16.79 3.07
CA LEU A 182 12.92 16.35 3.20
C LEU A 182 13.76 17.54 3.67
N ALA A 183 14.55 17.38 4.73
CA ALA A 183 15.31 18.50 5.27
C ALA A 183 16.75 18.16 5.70
N PRO A 184 17.68 19.11 5.54
CA PRO A 184 17.46 20.45 4.97
C PRO A 184 17.23 20.39 3.45
N SER A 185 16.35 21.24 2.96
CA SER A 185 16.12 21.52 1.55
C SER A 185 15.51 22.92 1.40
N PRO A 186 15.51 23.50 0.19
CA PRO A 186 14.76 24.72 -0.12
C PRO A 186 13.26 24.53 0.13
N ASP A 187 12.64 23.62 -0.63
CA ASP A 187 11.20 23.36 -0.60
C ASP A 187 10.87 21.93 -1.08
N TRP A 188 11.72 20.96 -0.71
CA TRP A 188 11.62 19.61 -1.24
C TRP A 188 10.80 18.70 -0.31
N PHE A 189 9.90 17.91 -0.89
CA PHE A 189 9.01 17.04 -0.13
C PHE A 189 8.81 15.67 -0.79
N VAL A 190 8.31 14.73 0.00
CA VAL A 190 7.86 13.42 -0.44
C VAL A 190 6.39 13.23 -0.07
N GLY A 191 5.71 12.33 -0.78
CA GLY A 191 4.37 11.95 -0.38
C GLY A 191 3.61 11.11 -1.39
N VAL A 192 2.38 10.78 -1.00
CA VAL A 192 1.36 10.19 -1.87
C VAL A 192 0.17 11.13 -1.94
N ARG A 193 -0.55 11.09 -3.05
CA ARG A 193 -1.79 11.83 -3.29
C ARG A 193 -2.87 10.89 -3.79
N ASN A 194 -4.12 11.13 -3.42
CA ASN A 194 -5.29 10.41 -3.94
C ASN A 194 -5.08 8.88 -3.97
N LEU A 195 -4.37 8.33 -2.99
CA LEU A 195 -4.02 6.92 -2.97
C LEU A 195 -5.24 6.14 -2.50
N SER A 196 -5.96 5.53 -3.44
CA SER A 196 -7.09 4.66 -3.12
C SER A 196 -6.64 3.43 -2.35
N LEU A 197 -7.33 3.17 -1.24
CA LEU A 197 -7.21 1.93 -0.46
C LEU A 197 -8.27 0.91 -0.84
N LEU A 198 -9.05 1.15 -1.91
CA LEU A 198 -9.92 0.17 -2.54
C LEU A 198 -9.26 -0.39 -3.82
N ASN A 199 -9.39 -1.70 -4.03
CA ASN A 199 -9.02 -2.36 -5.28
C ASN A 199 -10.15 -2.25 -6.34
N ASP A 200 -9.93 -2.79 -7.54
CA ASP A 200 -10.91 -2.78 -8.65
C ASP A 200 -12.19 -3.56 -8.33
N SER A 201 -12.14 -4.51 -7.39
CA SER A 201 -13.31 -5.23 -6.86
C SER A 201 -14.02 -4.46 -5.74
N ALA A 202 -13.58 -3.22 -5.49
CA ALA A 202 -14.04 -2.35 -4.42
C ALA A 202 -13.86 -2.96 -3.01
N GLU A 203 -12.83 -3.76 -2.79
CA GLU A 203 -12.43 -4.27 -1.48
C GLU A 203 -11.27 -3.45 -0.93
N PHE A 204 -11.23 -3.29 0.40
CA PHE A 204 -10.08 -2.68 1.07
C PHE A 204 -8.81 -3.51 0.85
N VAL A 205 -7.78 -2.88 0.29
CA VAL A 205 -6.49 -3.52 0.02
C VAL A 205 -5.84 -3.98 1.33
N GLN A 206 -5.24 -5.17 1.33
CA GLN A 206 -4.56 -5.66 2.52
C GLN A 206 -3.25 -4.91 2.81
N MET A 207 -2.52 -4.54 1.76
CA MET A 207 -1.20 -3.91 1.84
C MET A 207 -0.91 -3.13 0.57
N GLN A 208 -0.25 -1.98 0.70
CA GLN A 208 0.39 -1.26 -0.39
C GLN A 208 1.79 -0.80 0.02
N THR A 209 2.72 -0.89 -0.92
CA THR A 209 4.10 -0.45 -0.74
C THR A 209 4.40 0.59 -1.81
N ILE A 210 4.76 1.81 -1.39
CA ILE A 210 4.97 2.95 -2.28
C ILE A 210 6.38 3.50 -2.06
N ASP A 211 7.18 3.44 -3.11
CA ASP A 211 8.46 4.11 -3.16
C ASP A 211 8.26 5.63 -3.26
N LEU A 212 8.94 6.37 -2.39
CA LEU A 212 8.81 7.81 -2.28
C LEU A 212 9.87 8.50 -3.13
N ASN A 213 9.39 9.16 -4.19
CA ASN A 213 10.17 10.09 -4.97
C ASN A 213 10.11 11.49 -4.35
N LEU A 214 11.17 12.26 -4.57
CA LEU A 214 11.22 13.66 -4.16
C LEU A 214 10.50 14.55 -5.16
N TYR A 215 9.86 15.60 -4.65
CA TYR A 215 9.22 16.66 -5.40
C TYR A 215 9.74 18.01 -4.94
N ASP A 216 9.86 18.93 -5.88
CA ASP A 216 10.07 20.36 -5.68
C ASP A 216 8.68 21.03 -5.62
N SER A 217 8.44 21.88 -4.64
CA SER A 217 7.12 22.49 -4.47
C SER A 217 6.90 23.72 -5.36
N GLY A 218 7.98 24.27 -5.92
CA GLY A 218 7.99 25.44 -6.79
C GLY A 218 7.95 26.78 -6.04
N THR A 219 8.34 26.81 -4.77
CA THR A 219 8.23 28.00 -3.90
C THR A 219 9.57 28.56 -3.45
N ASP A 220 10.66 27.78 -3.50
CA ASP A 220 12.03 28.26 -3.26
C ASP A 220 13.00 27.82 -4.37
N SER A 221 13.73 28.77 -4.94
CA SER A 221 14.66 28.58 -6.06
C SER A 221 16.05 28.07 -5.64
N GLY A 222 16.22 27.63 -4.40
CA GLY A 222 17.46 27.00 -3.95
C GLY A 222 17.79 25.74 -4.75
N ILE A 223 19.06 25.56 -5.10
CA ILE A 223 19.49 24.45 -5.99
C ILE A 223 20.19 23.30 -5.25
N SER A 224 20.33 23.43 -3.93
CA SER A 224 21.01 22.46 -3.06
C SER A 224 20.34 22.36 -1.70
N TYR A 225 20.57 21.25 -0.98
CA TYR A 225 20.00 20.98 0.34
C TYR A 225 20.17 22.12 1.36
N THR A 226 21.27 22.86 1.30
CA THR A 226 21.61 23.90 2.29
C THR A 226 21.62 25.31 1.71
N SER A 227 20.96 25.51 0.56
CA SER A 227 20.80 26.84 -0.02
C SER A 227 20.11 27.77 0.98
N GLY A 228 20.50 29.04 0.98
CA GLY A 228 19.71 30.06 1.67
C GLY A 228 18.38 30.26 0.95
N ASN A 229 17.37 30.72 1.70
CA ASN A 229 16.04 31.02 1.18
C ASN A 229 16.09 31.92 -0.06
N SER A 230 15.38 31.53 -1.11
CA SER A 230 15.28 32.21 -2.39
C SER A 230 13.86 32.08 -2.96
N ASP A 231 12.92 32.87 -2.45
CA ASP A 231 11.51 32.90 -2.88
C ASP A 231 11.32 32.84 -4.42
N THR A 232 10.53 31.87 -4.89
CA THR A 232 10.15 31.70 -6.29
C THR A 232 8.88 32.50 -6.59
N ASN A 233 9.02 33.60 -7.33
CA ASN A 233 7.90 34.51 -7.63
C ASN A 233 7.80 34.86 -9.12
N PRO A 234 6.69 34.50 -9.80
CA PRO A 234 5.57 33.70 -9.28
C PRO A 234 5.98 32.26 -8.93
N ARG A 235 5.20 31.58 -8.07
CA ARG A 235 5.40 30.14 -7.78
C ARG A 235 5.46 29.34 -9.07
N ASP A 236 6.41 28.42 -9.14
CA ASP A 236 6.48 27.42 -10.18
C ASP A 236 5.53 26.24 -9.85
N PRO A 237 5.13 25.44 -10.85
CA PRO A 237 4.35 24.24 -10.58
C PRO A 237 5.17 23.15 -9.88
N VAL A 238 4.52 22.40 -8.99
CA VAL A 238 5.11 21.23 -8.30
C VAL A 238 5.74 20.29 -9.31
N ALA A 239 7.03 20.00 -9.16
CA ALA A 239 7.79 19.21 -10.12
C ALA A 239 8.35 17.96 -9.46
N LEU A 240 8.25 16.83 -10.16
CA LEU A 240 8.97 15.63 -9.77
C LEU A 240 10.45 15.84 -10.11
N PHE A 241 11.34 15.57 -9.16
CA PHE A 241 12.76 15.55 -9.50
C PHE A 241 13.02 14.43 -10.52
N THR A 242 13.69 14.77 -11.61
CA THR A 242 14.13 13.78 -12.61
C THR A 242 15.63 13.91 -12.80
N SER A 243 16.29 12.80 -13.10
CA SER A 243 17.75 12.77 -13.32
C SER A 243 18.24 13.45 -14.59
N ALA A 244 17.34 14.09 -15.32
CA ALA A 244 17.70 14.89 -16.47
C ALA A 244 18.28 16.27 -16.07
N ASP A 245 18.08 16.72 -14.84
CA ASP A 245 18.57 18.00 -14.36
C ASP A 245 19.91 17.86 -13.61
N SER A 246 21.00 18.23 -14.28
CA SER A 246 22.35 18.19 -13.73
C SER A 246 22.67 19.32 -12.75
N SER A 247 21.76 20.27 -12.54
CA SER A 247 21.92 21.34 -11.54
C SER A 247 21.54 20.89 -10.12
N LEU A 248 20.85 19.75 -10.00
CA LEU A 248 20.37 19.19 -8.75
C LEU A 248 21.37 18.14 -8.22
N PRO A 249 21.44 17.89 -6.90
CA PRO A 249 22.40 16.95 -6.30
C PRO A 249 22.04 15.46 -6.53
N PHE A 250 21.32 15.14 -7.61
CA PHE A 250 20.85 13.80 -7.94
C PHE A 250 21.48 13.33 -9.25
N VAL A 251 22.50 12.47 -9.16
CA VAL A 251 23.15 11.84 -10.33
C VAL A 251 22.52 10.46 -10.59
N ASP A 252 22.29 10.09 -11.86
CA ASP A 252 21.84 8.77 -12.35
C ASP A 252 20.38 8.29 -12.12
N GLY A 253 19.45 9.14 -11.69
CA GLY A 253 18.05 8.73 -11.40
C GLY A 253 17.71 9.03 -9.97
N MET A 254 16.48 9.43 -9.67
CA MET A 254 16.03 9.59 -8.27
C MET A 254 16.13 8.24 -7.56
N PRO A 255 17.11 8.01 -6.66
CA PRO A 255 17.02 6.89 -5.77
C PRO A 255 15.89 7.23 -4.81
N VAL A 256 14.88 6.38 -4.77
CA VAL A 256 13.83 6.39 -3.77
C VAL A 256 14.41 6.77 -2.38
N VAL A 257 13.95 7.88 -1.81
CA VAL A 257 14.46 8.44 -0.53
C VAL A 257 13.81 7.80 0.69
N GLY A 258 12.82 6.96 0.46
CA GLY A 258 12.17 6.12 1.45
C GLY A 258 10.93 5.45 0.90
N GLN A 259 10.18 4.78 1.76
CA GLN A 259 9.02 4.01 1.37
C GLN A 259 7.88 4.17 2.37
N PHE A 260 6.65 4.29 1.88
CA PHE A 260 5.46 4.05 2.67
C PHE A 260 5.04 2.59 2.53
N LEU A 261 4.86 1.94 3.67
CA LEU A 261 4.16 0.66 3.79
C LEU A 261 2.82 0.94 4.48
N ILE A 262 1.71 0.67 3.78
CA ILE A 262 0.35 0.88 4.27
C ILE A 262 -0.32 -0.47 4.41
N GLU A 263 -0.62 -0.87 5.64
CA GLU A 263 -1.13 -2.20 5.97
C GLU A 263 -2.48 -2.10 6.65
N LYS A 264 -3.46 -2.87 6.17
CA LYS A 264 -4.74 -3.00 6.84
C LYS A 264 -4.55 -3.80 8.14
N ILE A 265 -4.93 -3.19 9.26
CA ILE A 265 -4.80 -3.79 10.59
C ILE A 265 -6.14 -4.23 11.19
N GLU A 266 -7.25 -3.63 10.75
CA GLU A 266 -8.63 -4.02 11.11
C GLU A 266 -9.58 -3.80 9.92
#